data_AF-A0ABD4QFJ8-F1
#
_entry.id   AF-A0ABD4QFJ8-F1
#
_cell.length_a   1.000
_cell.length_b   1.000
_cell.length_c   1.000
_cell.angle_alpha   90.00
_cell.angle_beta   90.00
_cell.angle_gamma   90.00
#
_symmetry.space_group_name_H-M   'P 1'
#
loop_
_entity.id
_entity.type
_entity.pdbx_description
1 polymer ?
#
loop_
_entity_poly.entity_id
_entity_poly.type
_entity_poly.pdbx_seq_one_letter_code
_entity_poly.pdbx_strand_id
1 'polypeptide(L)'
;MGLEKKFEKYIHSVCKLIKNKDVHSSVKLELMDHLYTLKEEAMNAGMSEEEAVDQALDQIGDAAILGTQLHETHKTEMDLKMILLVLATCSCGLLVMYFLQFHSEFTDLQNTNIFYKSLVFYLIGLVLMFILFSFDYRRLLKYSWHLYIVTLGTLVLSMIFGTRVNGILFLRISDISVNLTEVMPFLLAISLAGIFHTWNWGNKFKALLGVGIVALPMMLISTIGFLPATIICLVMCLTVMYVSSASLRQIIPLTAAGVLYLMFELFSLFQAGWYLRTVHEFSSNGFQITPLFAISEVHTDWMLTYIIYSFGWLAGLMALMLFVIFIYRVFHTALRVNMAYGKMVMTGIAAVFAAKCLLSIFTNFGLLPLPGVSMPFMSYGGSHILLELMAVGMILSIYRRRQMGDVSQQEAGSIS
;
A
#
# COMPACT_ATOMS: atom_id res chain seq x y z
N MET A 1 26.45 38.37 17.99
CA MET A 1 26.86 36.98 17.63
C MET A 1 26.63 35.94 18.75
N GLY A 2 26.42 36.33 20.02
CA GLY A 2 26.15 35.38 21.13
C GLY A 2 24.68 35.17 21.51
N LEU A 3 23.80 36.13 21.22
CA LEU A 3 22.41 36.14 21.70
C LEU A 3 21.48 35.18 20.94
N GLU A 4 21.61 35.07 19.62
CA GLU A 4 20.87 34.07 18.82
C GLU A 4 21.22 32.63 19.21
N LYS A 5 22.44 32.39 19.70
CA LYS A 5 22.84 31.07 20.23
C LYS A 5 22.07 30.69 21.51
N LYS A 6 21.57 31.65 22.30
CA LYS A 6 20.73 31.34 23.48
C LYS A 6 19.41 30.71 23.03
N PHE A 7 18.74 31.31 22.04
CA PHE A 7 17.52 30.75 21.44
C PHE A 7 17.76 29.38 20.80
N GLU A 8 18.82 29.24 20.01
CA GLU A 8 19.14 27.93 19.40
C GLU A 8 19.40 26.84 20.45
N LYS A 9 20.11 27.17 21.53
CA LYS A 9 20.38 26.22 22.62
C LYS A 9 19.11 25.85 23.40
N TYR A 10 18.23 26.82 23.62
CA TYR A 10 16.91 26.58 24.22
C TYR A 10 16.08 25.63 23.36
N ILE A 11 15.86 25.97 22.09
CA ILE A 11 15.08 25.16 21.15
C ILE A 11 15.69 23.77 20.99
N HIS A 12 17.01 23.65 20.94
CA HIS A 12 17.68 22.36 20.90
C HIS A 12 17.36 21.50 22.13
N SER A 13 17.31 22.11 23.32
CA SER A 13 16.98 21.42 24.57
C SER A 13 15.51 20.96 24.59
N VAL A 14 14.59 21.78 24.09
CA VAL A 14 13.17 21.42 23.91
C VAL A 14 13.04 20.25 22.93
N CYS A 15 13.60 20.36 21.72
CA CYS A 15 13.52 19.32 20.69
C CYS A 15 14.15 17.99 21.12
N LYS A 16 15.18 18.01 21.98
CA LYS A 16 15.79 16.80 22.52
C LYS A 16 14.82 15.93 23.31
N LEU A 17 13.80 16.53 23.92
CA LEU A 17 12.76 15.83 24.70
C LEU A 17 11.62 15.29 23.83
N ILE A 18 11.45 15.81 22.61
CA ILE A 18 10.42 15.38 21.67
C ILE A 18 10.93 14.16 20.89
N LYS A 19 10.39 12.96 21.18
CA LYS A 19 10.80 11.73 20.46
C LYS A 19 10.44 11.74 18.98
N ASN A 20 9.34 12.40 18.61
CA ASN A 20 8.88 12.45 17.23
C ASN A 20 9.73 13.43 16.42
N LYS A 21 10.68 12.90 15.65
CA LYS A 21 11.58 13.71 14.82
C LYS A 21 10.88 14.36 13.61
N ASP A 22 9.72 13.85 13.20
CA ASP A 22 9.00 14.39 12.04
C ASP A 22 8.46 15.81 12.29
N VAL A 23 8.30 16.23 13.56
CA VAL A 23 7.82 17.57 13.94
C VAL A 23 8.94 18.53 14.34
N HIS A 24 10.19 18.08 14.40
CA HIS A 24 11.31 18.91 14.87
C HIS A 24 11.50 20.16 14.02
N SER A 25 11.33 20.06 12.70
CA SER A 25 11.47 21.20 11.81
C SER A 25 10.37 22.24 12.03
N SER A 26 9.12 21.82 12.17
CA SER A 26 7.99 22.74 12.41
C SER A 26 8.06 23.36 13.80
N VAL A 27 8.33 22.55 14.84
CA VAL A 27 8.49 23.02 16.21
C VAL A 27 9.67 24.00 16.33
N LYS A 28 10.80 23.71 15.67
CA LYS A 28 11.94 24.64 15.64
C LYS A 28 11.54 25.97 15.01
N LEU A 29 10.82 25.93 13.89
CA LEU A 29 10.40 27.14 13.19
C LEU A 29 9.42 27.97 14.02
N GLU A 30 8.38 27.33 14.56
CA GLU A 30 7.34 27.98 15.40
C GLU A 30 7.93 28.58 16.68
N LEU A 31 8.80 27.84 17.38
CA LEU A 31 9.46 28.36 18.58
C LEU A 31 10.43 29.48 18.26
N MET A 32 11.14 29.40 17.13
CA MET A 32 12.04 30.45 16.71
C MET A 32 11.27 31.73 16.39
N ASP A 33 10.20 31.62 15.60
CA ASP A 33 9.34 32.74 15.24
C ASP A 33 8.76 33.40 16.50
N HIS A 34 8.17 32.61 17.40
CA HIS A 34 7.62 33.12 18.66
C HIS A 34 8.67 33.80 19.55
N LEU A 35 9.87 33.23 19.68
CA LEU A 35 10.97 33.84 20.45
C LEU A 35 11.43 35.17 19.84
N TYR A 36 11.51 35.28 18.51
CA TYR A 36 11.85 36.54 17.85
C TYR A 36 10.76 37.58 18.01
N THR A 37 9.48 37.20 17.93
CA THR A 37 8.35 38.11 18.19
C THR A 37 8.41 38.67 19.61
N LEU A 38 8.59 37.80 20.62
CA LEU A 38 8.70 38.25 22.02
C LEU A 38 9.92 39.14 22.25
N LYS A 39 11.05 38.85 21.60
CA LYS A 39 12.25 39.72 21.64
C LYS A 39 11.93 41.10 21.09
N GLU A 40 11.27 41.17 19.93
CA GLU A 40 10.93 42.43 19.27
C GLU A 40 9.96 43.26 20.12
N GLU A 41 8.96 42.64 20.75
CA GLU A 41 8.05 43.28 21.69
C GLU A 41 8.79 43.87 22.90
N ALA A 42 9.72 43.12 23.50
CA ALA A 42 10.53 43.59 24.63
C ALA A 42 11.48 44.74 24.24
N MET A 43 12.07 44.70 23.04
CA MET A 43 12.88 45.79 22.51
C MET A 43 12.04 47.05 22.25
N ASN A 44 10.81 46.89 21.73
CA ASN A 44 9.88 48.00 21.53
C ASN A 44 9.41 48.62 22.86
N ALA A 45 9.41 47.85 23.95
CA ALA A 45 9.19 48.35 25.30
C ALA A 45 10.39 49.11 25.90
N GLY A 46 11.50 49.23 25.15
CA GLY A 46 12.68 50.01 25.52
C GLY A 46 13.78 49.20 26.22
N MET A 47 13.71 47.87 26.24
CA MET A 47 14.75 47.03 26.83
C MET A 47 15.98 46.87 25.93
N SER A 48 17.14 46.62 26.54
CA SER A 48 18.33 46.24 25.77
C SER A 48 18.13 44.88 25.09
N GLU A 49 18.86 44.61 24.00
CA GLU A 49 18.72 43.34 23.28
C GLU A 49 19.03 42.11 24.14
N GLU A 50 19.94 42.23 25.10
CA GLU A 50 20.28 41.14 26.03
C GLU A 50 19.16 40.88 27.04
N GLU A 51 18.59 41.94 27.63
CA GLU A 51 17.43 41.85 28.52
C GLU A 51 16.19 41.33 27.79
N ALA A 52 15.98 41.75 26.54
CA ALA A 52 14.87 41.30 25.70
C ALA A 52 14.94 39.80 25.39
N VAL A 53 16.14 39.27 25.15
CA VAL A 53 16.35 37.83 24.92
C VAL A 53 16.08 37.01 26.19
N ASP A 54 16.57 37.48 27.33
CA ASP A 54 16.37 36.79 28.61
C ASP A 54 14.88 36.85 29.03
N GLN A 55 14.21 37.99 28.82
CA GLN A 55 12.77 38.13 29.04
C GLN A 55 11.94 37.22 28.12
N ALA A 56 12.29 37.12 26.83
CA ALA A 56 11.60 36.22 25.90
C ALA A 56 11.70 34.76 26.33
N LEU A 57 12.87 34.32 26.82
CA LEU A 57 13.06 32.97 27.35
C LEU A 57 12.26 32.74 28.64
N ASP A 58 12.25 33.71 29.56
CA ASP A 58 11.48 33.62 30.80
C ASP A 58 9.96 33.54 30.55
N GLN A 59 9.46 34.24 29.52
CA GLN A 59 8.05 34.19 29.14
C GLN A 59 7.63 32.84 28.54
N ILE A 60 8.48 32.22 27.71
CA ILE A 60 8.20 30.87 27.19
C ILE A 60 8.34 29.82 28.32
N GLY A 61 9.24 30.05 29.26
CA GLY A 61 9.42 29.23 30.44
C GLY A 61 10.41 28.08 30.25
N ASP A 62 10.37 27.11 31.17
CA ASP A 62 11.39 26.05 31.25
C ASP A 62 11.35 25.08 30.06
N ALA A 63 12.52 24.85 29.44
CA ALA A 63 12.66 23.99 28.26
C ALA A 63 12.25 22.54 28.52
N ALA A 64 12.41 22.02 29.75
CA ALA A 64 12.03 20.66 30.09
C ALA A 64 10.50 20.53 30.21
N ILE A 65 9.83 21.51 30.80
CA ILE A 65 8.37 21.54 30.88
C ILE A 65 7.78 21.64 29.48
N LEU A 66 8.22 22.61 28.67
CA LEU A 66 7.72 22.78 27.31
C LEU A 66 8.02 21.56 26.43
N GLY A 67 9.24 21.01 26.52
CA GLY A 67 9.62 19.81 25.77
C GLY A 67 8.80 18.57 26.11
N THR A 68 8.42 18.38 27.38
CA THR A 68 7.53 17.27 27.78
C THR A 68 6.09 17.49 27.32
N GLN A 69 5.56 18.71 27.40
CA GLN A 69 4.23 19.05 26.88
C GLN A 69 4.15 18.83 25.37
N LEU A 70 5.13 19.34 24.61
CA LEU A 70 5.22 19.14 23.16
C LEU A 70 5.46 17.67 22.80
N HIS A 71 6.15 16.89 23.64
CA HIS A 71 6.29 15.45 23.41
C HIS A 71 4.94 14.73 23.46
N GLU A 72 4.09 15.02 24.46
CA GLU A 72 2.76 14.42 24.57
C GLU A 72 1.84 14.88 23.42
N THR A 73 1.87 16.16 23.07
CA THR A 73 1.07 16.70 21.96
C THR A 73 1.45 16.10 20.61
N HIS A 74 2.75 15.82 20.38
CA HIS A 74 3.25 15.31 19.10
C HIS A 74 3.68 13.84 19.15
N LYS A 75 3.16 13.07 20.10
CA LYS A 75 3.52 11.66 20.27
C LYS A 75 3.16 10.85 19.02
N THR A 76 4.08 9.99 18.61
CA THR A 76 3.86 9.09 17.47
C THR A 76 2.77 8.07 17.79
N GLU A 77 1.61 8.20 17.15
CA GLU A 77 0.55 7.19 17.24
C GLU A 77 0.84 6.02 16.30
N MET A 78 0.78 4.80 16.83
CA MET A 78 0.85 3.56 16.06
C MET A 78 -0.54 2.94 15.96
N ASP A 79 -0.95 2.55 14.74
CA ASP A 79 -2.17 1.74 14.58
C ASP A 79 -1.90 0.29 14.97
N LEU A 80 -1.84 0.02 16.29
CA LEU A 80 -1.62 -1.32 16.82
C LEU A 80 -2.70 -2.31 16.36
N LYS A 81 -3.94 -1.85 16.18
CA LYS A 81 -5.04 -2.70 15.72
C LYS A 81 -4.79 -3.16 14.28
N MET A 82 -4.25 -2.29 13.43
CA MET A 82 -3.84 -2.66 12.07
C MET A 82 -2.69 -3.68 12.06
N ILE A 83 -1.68 -3.48 12.91
CA ILE A 83 -0.54 -4.41 13.04
C ILE A 83 -1.02 -5.79 13.52
N LEU A 84 -1.82 -5.82 14.59
CA LEU A 84 -2.38 -7.07 15.12
C LEU A 84 -3.23 -7.82 14.09
N LEU A 85 -3.99 -7.08 13.29
CA LEU A 85 -4.82 -7.66 12.24
C LEU A 85 -3.96 -8.29 11.13
N VAL A 86 -2.92 -7.61 10.66
CA VAL A 86 -2.00 -8.15 9.66
C VAL A 86 -1.27 -9.38 10.20
N LEU A 87 -0.79 -9.33 11.45
CA LEU A 87 -0.17 -10.47 12.11
C LEU A 87 -1.13 -11.66 12.24
N ALA A 88 -2.40 -11.43 12.55
CA ALA A 88 -3.42 -12.49 12.61
C ALA A 88 -3.64 -13.13 11.24
N THR A 89 -3.76 -12.34 10.18
CA THR A 89 -3.94 -12.84 8.80
C THR A 89 -2.71 -13.61 8.33
N CYS A 90 -1.49 -13.11 8.56
CA CYS A 90 -0.24 -13.81 8.25
C CYS A 90 -0.11 -15.12 9.03
N SER A 91 -0.49 -15.12 10.32
CA SER A 91 -0.46 -16.32 11.16
C SER A 91 -1.43 -17.38 10.64
N CYS A 92 -2.62 -16.99 10.19
CA CYS A 92 -3.57 -17.91 9.57
C CYS A 92 -3.03 -18.47 8.24
N GLY A 93 -2.39 -17.64 7.41
CA GLY A 93 -1.67 -18.10 6.20
C GLY A 93 -0.58 -19.13 6.52
N LEU A 94 0.29 -18.82 7.49
CA LEU A 94 1.35 -19.73 7.95
C LEU A 94 0.82 -21.04 8.52
N LEU A 95 -0.27 -20.99 9.29
CA LEU A 95 -0.92 -22.18 9.84
C LEU A 95 -1.36 -23.10 8.69
N VAL A 96 -2.00 -22.55 7.66
CA VAL A 96 -2.42 -23.34 6.50
C VAL A 96 -1.22 -23.93 5.76
N MET A 97 -0.14 -23.16 5.57
CA MET A 97 1.11 -23.68 4.96
C MET A 97 1.72 -24.83 5.76
N TYR A 98 1.64 -24.75 7.10
CA TYR A 98 2.07 -25.83 7.98
C TYR A 98 1.23 -27.10 7.76
N PHE A 99 -0.10 -26.98 7.74
CA PHE A 99 -0.97 -28.13 7.48
C PHE A 99 -0.76 -28.70 6.07
N LEU A 100 -0.59 -27.85 5.05
CA LEU A 100 -0.26 -28.28 3.69
C LEU A 100 1.04 -29.09 3.65
N GLN A 101 2.10 -28.64 4.32
CA GLN A 101 3.39 -29.34 4.28
C GLN A 101 3.39 -30.64 5.09
N PHE A 102 2.77 -30.66 6.27
CA PHE A 102 2.95 -31.75 7.23
C PHE A 102 1.76 -32.72 7.34
N HIS A 103 0.57 -32.32 6.88
CA HIS A 103 -0.66 -33.06 7.11
C HIS A 103 -1.47 -33.33 5.84
N SER A 104 -1.11 -32.72 4.70
CA SER A 104 -1.83 -32.96 3.45
C SER A 104 -1.34 -34.21 2.74
N GLU A 105 -2.23 -34.84 1.95
CA GLU A 105 -1.90 -35.98 1.09
C GLU A 105 -1.16 -35.57 -0.20
N PHE A 106 -0.90 -34.26 -0.39
CA PHE A 106 -0.19 -33.73 -1.56
C PHE A 106 1.33 -33.93 -1.41
N THR A 107 1.82 -35.12 -1.79
CA THR A 107 3.22 -35.55 -1.65
C THR A 107 4.25 -34.60 -2.29
N ASP A 108 3.92 -33.96 -3.42
CA ASP A 108 4.80 -32.97 -4.08
C ASP A 108 5.04 -31.72 -3.21
N LEU A 109 4.05 -31.31 -2.41
CA LEU A 109 4.15 -30.15 -1.52
C LEU A 109 4.93 -30.46 -0.23
N GLN A 110 4.91 -31.72 0.23
CA GLN A 110 5.71 -32.16 1.38
C GLN A 110 7.22 -32.03 1.10
N ASN A 111 7.65 -32.30 -0.14
CA ASN A 111 9.06 -32.29 -0.54
C ASN A 111 9.63 -30.89 -0.85
N THR A 112 8.80 -29.86 -0.93
CA THR A 112 9.23 -28.51 -1.37
C THR A 112 9.46 -27.51 -0.24
N ASN A 113 9.31 -27.93 1.02
CA ASN A 113 9.52 -27.12 2.23
C ASN A 113 8.74 -25.78 2.21
N ILE A 114 7.49 -25.80 1.71
CA ILE A 114 6.66 -24.60 1.53
C ILE A 114 6.46 -23.80 2.82
N PHE A 115 6.29 -24.46 3.97
CA PHE A 115 6.11 -23.80 5.25
C PHE A 115 7.35 -22.99 5.64
N TYR A 116 8.53 -23.60 5.57
CA TYR A 116 9.78 -22.93 5.91
C TYR A 116 10.07 -21.76 4.95
N LYS A 117 9.82 -21.94 3.65
CA LYS A 117 9.96 -20.85 2.67
C LYS A 117 9.02 -19.69 2.99
N SER A 118 7.74 -19.97 3.23
CA SER A 118 6.77 -18.95 3.64
C SER A 118 7.19 -18.24 4.91
N LEU A 119 7.61 -18.98 5.95
CA LEU A 119 8.07 -18.42 7.22
C LEU A 119 9.20 -17.41 7.02
N VAL A 120 10.21 -17.75 6.20
CA VAL A 120 11.30 -16.83 5.87
C VAL A 120 10.76 -15.57 5.18
N PHE A 121 9.86 -15.69 4.21
CA PHE A 121 9.27 -14.53 3.53
C PHE A 121 8.41 -13.66 4.47
N TYR A 122 7.63 -14.23 5.39
CA TYR A 122 6.91 -13.44 6.38
C TYR A 122 7.86 -12.71 7.33
N LEU A 123 8.92 -13.36 7.80
CA LEU A 123 9.90 -12.72 8.69
C LEU A 123 10.62 -11.56 7.99
N ILE A 124 11.09 -11.76 6.76
CA ILE A 124 11.72 -10.68 5.96
C ILE A 124 10.69 -9.59 5.68
N GLY A 125 9.46 -9.94 5.30
CA GLY A 125 8.40 -8.99 5.01
C GLY A 125 8.01 -8.14 6.22
N LEU A 126 7.98 -8.72 7.43
CA LEU A 126 7.73 -7.97 8.67
C LEU A 126 8.86 -6.97 8.95
N VAL A 127 10.12 -7.35 8.73
CA VAL A 127 11.25 -6.42 8.84
C VAL A 127 11.10 -5.27 7.84
N LEU A 128 10.78 -5.57 6.58
CA LEU A 128 10.54 -4.55 5.54
C LEU A 128 9.34 -3.66 5.85
N MET A 129 8.28 -4.21 6.44
CA MET A 129 7.11 -3.46 6.91
C MET A 129 7.52 -2.42 7.95
N PHE A 130 8.35 -2.78 8.94
CA PHE A 130 8.82 -1.83 9.96
C PHE A 130 9.81 -0.79 9.42
N ILE A 131 10.64 -1.17 8.45
CA ILE A 131 11.52 -0.22 7.72
C ILE A 131 10.66 0.83 7.00
N LEU A 132 9.65 0.40 6.24
CA LEU A 132 8.79 1.32 5.50
C LEU A 132 7.84 2.12 6.40
N PHE A 133 7.38 1.54 7.50
CA PHE A 133 6.68 2.28 8.55
C PHE A 133 7.51 3.48 9.02
N SER A 134 8.82 3.27 9.22
CA SER A 134 9.76 4.30 9.68
C SER A 134 10.14 5.30 8.58
N PHE A 135 10.07 4.91 7.31
CA PHE A 135 10.33 5.77 6.17
C PHE A 135 9.30 6.91 6.06
N ASP A 136 9.71 8.07 5.51
CA ASP A 136 8.79 9.19 5.21
C ASP A 136 8.25 9.06 3.78
N TYR A 137 7.01 8.59 3.65
CA TYR A 137 6.36 8.36 2.36
C TYR A 137 6.33 9.62 1.48
N ARG A 138 6.31 10.82 2.07
CA ARG A 138 6.26 12.10 1.32
C ARG A 138 7.49 12.29 0.43
N ARG A 139 8.62 11.67 0.78
CA ARG A 139 9.84 11.71 -0.03
C ARG A 139 9.66 11.07 -1.40
N LEU A 140 8.67 10.18 -1.57
CA LEU A 140 8.37 9.55 -2.85
C LEU A 140 7.66 10.50 -3.82
N LEU A 141 7.03 11.58 -3.31
CA LEU A 141 6.29 12.53 -4.13
C LEU A 141 7.15 13.10 -5.28
N LYS A 142 8.38 13.53 -4.97
CA LYS A 142 9.33 14.04 -5.97
C LYS A 142 9.81 12.99 -6.99
N TYR A 143 9.70 11.70 -6.65
CA TYR A 143 10.10 10.58 -7.50
C TYR A 143 8.94 9.94 -8.25
N SER A 144 7.72 10.49 -8.19
CA SER A 144 6.51 9.88 -8.76
C SER A 144 6.65 9.53 -10.24
N TRP A 145 7.17 10.44 -11.07
CA TRP A 145 7.44 10.17 -12.48
C TRP A 145 8.53 9.11 -12.70
N HIS A 146 9.57 9.10 -11.87
CA HIS A 146 10.63 8.10 -11.94
C HIS A 146 10.07 6.71 -11.60
N LEU A 147 9.27 6.61 -10.53
CA LEU A 147 8.59 5.38 -10.14
C LEU A 147 7.66 4.89 -11.26
N TYR A 148 6.89 5.78 -11.88
CA TYR A 148 6.02 5.44 -13.00
C TYR A 148 6.81 4.86 -14.18
N ILE A 149 7.85 5.57 -14.64
CA ILE A 149 8.68 5.15 -15.78
C ILE A 149 9.42 3.85 -15.48
N VAL A 150 10.01 3.70 -14.29
CA VAL A 150 10.68 2.46 -13.88
C VAL A 150 9.69 1.30 -13.82
N THR A 151 8.47 1.54 -13.34
CA THR A 151 7.43 0.51 -13.29
C THR A 151 7.07 0.04 -14.70
N LEU A 152 6.81 0.95 -15.64
CA LEU A 152 6.57 0.57 -17.03
C LEU A 152 7.79 -0.08 -17.70
N GLY A 153 8.98 0.43 -17.45
CA GLY A 153 10.22 -0.09 -17.99
C GLY A 153 10.49 -1.52 -17.54
N THR A 154 10.29 -1.82 -16.26
CA THR A 154 10.41 -3.20 -15.73
C THR A 154 9.37 -4.14 -16.33
N LEU A 155 8.16 -3.64 -16.65
CA LEU A 155 7.16 -4.44 -17.34
C LEU A 155 7.58 -4.76 -18.77
N VAL A 156 8.01 -3.76 -19.54
CA VAL A 156 8.52 -3.97 -20.90
C VAL A 156 9.73 -4.91 -20.86
N LEU A 157 10.64 -4.74 -19.90
CA LEU A 157 11.77 -5.63 -19.69
C LEU A 157 11.31 -7.08 -19.43
N SER A 158 10.26 -7.26 -18.62
CA SER A 158 9.69 -8.58 -18.36
C SER A 158 9.07 -9.20 -19.61
N MET A 159 8.50 -8.42 -20.52
CA MET A 159 7.97 -8.93 -21.79
C MET A 159 9.08 -9.43 -22.72
N ILE A 160 10.26 -8.78 -22.68
CA ILE A 160 11.40 -9.10 -23.55
C ILE A 160 12.19 -10.29 -23.00
N PHE A 161 12.45 -10.30 -21.68
CA PHE A 161 13.38 -11.24 -21.03
C PHE A 161 12.70 -12.22 -20.05
N GLY A 162 11.41 -12.07 -19.81
CA GLY A 162 10.69 -12.89 -18.84
C GLY A 162 10.39 -14.29 -19.35
N THR A 163 10.34 -15.23 -18.42
CA THR A 163 9.96 -16.63 -18.66
C THR A 163 8.54 -16.86 -18.19
N ARG A 164 7.72 -17.50 -19.00
CA ARG A 164 6.35 -17.86 -18.61
C ARG A 164 6.34 -19.19 -17.86
N VAL A 165 5.68 -19.20 -16.70
CA VAL A 165 5.37 -20.41 -15.92
C VAL A 165 3.85 -20.42 -15.74
N ASN A 166 3.17 -21.43 -16.28
CA ASN A 166 1.71 -21.55 -16.23
C ASN A 166 0.97 -20.30 -16.74
N GLY A 167 1.51 -19.66 -17.78
CA GLY A 167 0.95 -18.45 -18.38
C GLY A 167 1.35 -17.14 -17.67
N ILE A 168 1.85 -17.20 -16.44
CA ILE A 168 2.30 -16.04 -15.66
C ILE A 168 3.73 -15.67 -16.04
N LEU A 169 3.97 -14.37 -16.22
CA LEU A 169 5.27 -13.84 -16.65
C LEU A 169 6.16 -13.54 -15.43
N PHE A 170 7.28 -14.25 -15.33
CA PHE A 170 8.28 -14.04 -14.28
C PHE A 170 9.58 -13.47 -14.87
N LEU A 171 10.15 -12.49 -14.18
CA LEU A 171 11.53 -12.08 -14.44
C LEU A 171 12.44 -12.88 -13.51
N ARG A 172 13.39 -13.62 -14.09
CA ARG A 172 14.37 -14.42 -13.34
C ARG A 172 15.71 -13.71 -13.29
N ILE A 173 16.19 -13.42 -12.09
CA ILE A 173 17.51 -12.85 -11.82
C ILE A 173 18.27 -13.87 -10.97
N SER A 174 19.13 -14.67 -11.60
CA SER A 174 19.80 -15.82 -10.98
C SER A 174 18.80 -16.80 -10.34
N ASP A 175 18.73 -16.82 -9.00
CA ASP A 175 17.88 -17.71 -8.20
C ASP A 175 16.57 -17.07 -7.74
N ILE A 176 16.39 -15.77 -8.03
CA ILE A 176 15.19 -15.03 -7.64
C ILE A 176 14.27 -14.91 -8.85
N SER A 177 13.05 -15.41 -8.72
CA SER A 177 11.97 -15.21 -9.68
C SER A 177 10.96 -14.20 -9.12
N VAL A 178 10.68 -13.14 -9.86
CA VAL A 178 9.72 -12.10 -9.46
C VAL A 178 8.58 -12.03 -10.45
N ASN A 179 7.35 -12.17 -9.97
CA ASN A 179 6.16 -11.85 -10.74
C ASN A 179 5.93 -10.34 -10.69
N LEU A 180 6.34 -9.63 -11.75
CA LEU A 180 6.19 -8.18 -11.81
C LEU A 180 4.72 -7.76 -11.94
N THR A 181 3.85 -8.59 -12.53
CA THR A 181 2.43 -8.25 -12.72
C THR A 181 1.67 -8.07 -11.40
N GLU A 182 2.13 -8.71 -10.32
CA GLU A 182 1.60 -8.51 -8.96
C GLU A 182 2.20 -7.30 -8.23
N VAL A 183 3.43 -6.91 -8.57
CA VAL A 183 4.14 -5.77 -7.97
C VAL A 183 3.58 -4.45 -8.48
N MET A 184 3.29 -4.40 -9.79
CA MET A 184 3.00 -3.16 -10.48
C MET A 184 1.82 -2.37 -9.94
N PRO A 185 0.66 -2.96 -9.58
CA PRO A 185 -0.46 -2.18 -9.09
C PRO A 185 -0.13 -1.35 -7.84
N PHE A 186 0.74 -1.87 -6.95
CA PHE A 186 1.20 -1.14 -5.77
C PHE A 186 2.12 0.03 -6.13
N LEU A 187 3.09 -0.20 -7.03
CA LEU A 187 4.00 0.86 -7.48
C LEU A 187 3.28 1.94 -8.28
N LEU A 188 2.34 1.53 -9.14
CA LEU A 188 1.49 2.43 -9.91
C LEU A 188 0.60 3.25 -8.98
N ALA A 189 0.00 2.67 -7.94
CA ALA A 189 -0.77 3.42 -6.94
C ALA A 189 0.07 4.55 -6.32
N ILE A 190 1.32 4.28 -5.94
CA ILE A 190 2.24 5.28 -5.38
C ILE A 190 2.58 6.37 -6.41
N SER A 191 2.92 5.96 -7.64
CA SER A 191 3.36 6.88 -8.69
C SER A 191 2.22 7.76 -9.24
N LEU A 192 1.06 7.17 -9.52
CA LEU A 192 -0.10 7.88 -10.07
C LEU A 192 -0.71 8.81 -9.03
N ALA A 193 -0.73 8.42 -7.75
CA ALA A 193 -1.11 9.33 -6.67
C ALA A 193 -0.24 10.60 -6.67
N GLY A 194 1.07 10.47 -6.87
CA GLY A 194 1.97 11.61 -6.87
C GLY A 194 1.95 12.40 -8.18
N ILE A 195 1.67 11.78 -9.33
CA ILE A 195 1.42 12.49 -10.58
C ILE A 195 0.09 13.28 -10.49
N PHE A 196 -0.93 12.68 -9.86
CA PHE A 196 -2.29 13.23 -9.86
C PHE A 196 -2.67 14.09 -8.65
N HIS A 197 -1.82 14.21 -7.62
CA HIS A 197 -2.15 14.99 -6.41
C HIS A 197 -2.50 16.46 -6.67
N THR A 198 -1.96 17.05 -7.74
CA THR A 198 -2.22 18.45 -8.17
C THR A 198 -2.74 18.54 -9.61
N TRP A 199 -3.27 17.43 -10.14
CA TRP A 199 -3.67 17.36 -11.54
C TRP A 199 -5.00 18.07 -11.79
N ASN A 200 -5.01 18.94 -12.80
CA ASN A 200 -6.21 19.67 -13.18
C ASN A 200 -6.97 18.93 -14.29
N TRP A 201 -7.96 18.13 -13.88
CA TRP A 201 -8.86 17.39 -14.77
C TRP A 201 -9.88 18.26 -15.52
N GLY A 202 -10.02 19.55 -15.16
CA GLY A 202 -10.90 20.49 -15.87
C GLY A 202 -10.30 20.99 -17.19
N ASN A 203 -8.97 20.99 -17.31
CA ASN A 203 -8.30 21.36 -18.56
C ASN A 203 -8.35 20.19 -19.56
N LYS A 204 -8.92 20.41 -20.76
CA LYS A 204 -9.12 19.36 -21.77
C LYS A 204 -7.82 18.63 -22.16
N PHE A 205 -6.72 19.35 -22.33
CA PHE A 205 -5.43 18.76 -22.69
C PHE A 205 -4.86 17.92 -21.55
N LYS A 206 -4.85 18.45 -20.31
CA LYS A 206 -4.40 17.69 -19.13
C LYS A 206 -5.29 16.49 -18.84
N ALA A 207 -6.59 16.59 -19.07
CA ALA A 207 -7.52 15.48 -18.95
C ALA A 207 -7.20 14.35 -19.94
N LEU A 208 -7.02 14.68 -21.22
CA LEU A 208 -6.65 13.71 -22.24
C LEU A 208 -5.30 13.05 -21.92
N LEU A 209 -4.30 13.85 -21.53
CA LEU A 209 -2.99 13.36 -21.11
C LEU A 209 -3.10 12.44 -19.88
N GLY A 210 -3.91 12.81 -18.89
CA GLY A 210 -4.16 12.00 -17.70
C GLY A 210 -4.78 10.64 -18.02
N VAL A 211 -5.77 10.61 -18.92
CA VAL A 211 -6.35 9.36 -19.43
C VAL A 211 -5.29 8.53 -20.16
N GLY A 212 -4.43 9.15 -20.98
CA GLY A 212 -3.32 8.45 -21.65
C GLY A 212 -2.30 7.86 -20.68
N ILE A 213 -1.93 8.59 -19.62
CA ILE A 213 -1.05 8.11 -18.55
C ILE A 213 -1.66 6.88 -17.85
N VAL A 214 -2.98 6.85 -17.64
CA VAL A 214 -3.63 5.69 -17.01
C VAL A 214 -3.80 4.52 -17.99
N ALA A 215 -4.12 4.81 -19.24
CA ALA A 215 -4.35 3.79 -20.26
C ALA A 215 -3.07 3.01 -20.62
N LEU A 216 -1.91 3.65 -20.62
CA LEU A 216 -0.64 3.03 -21.00
C LEU A 216 -0.27 1.76 -20.17
N PRO A 217 -0.20 1.79 -18.83
CA PRO A 217 0.06 0.59 -18.04
C PRO A 217 -1.01 -0.48 -18.24
N MET A 218 -2.27 -0.09 -18.39
CA MET A 218 -3.35 -1.06 -18.65
C MET A 218 -3.16 -1.77 -19.99
N MET A 219 -2.85 -1.04 -21.05
CA MET A 219 -2.59 -1.61 -22.37
C MET A 219 -1.41 -2.59 -22.31
N LEU A 220 -0.32 -2.22 -21.62
CA LEU A 220 0.84 -3.10 -21.46
C LEU A 220 0.50 -4.35 -20.64
N ILE A 221 -0.25 -4.26 -19.55
CA ILE A 221 -0.61 -5.45 -18.78
C ILE A 221 -1.55 -6.37 -19.58
N SER A 222 -2.48 -5.81 -20.35
CA SER A 222 -3.35 -6.58 -21.24
C SER A 222 -2.56 -7.36 -22.30
N THR A 223 -1.45 -6.85 -22.85
CA THR A 223 -0.63 -7.61 -23.82
C THR A 223 0.12 -8.79 -23.20
N ILE A 224 0.27 -8.82 -21.87
CA ILE A 224 0.82 -9.98 -21.16
C ILE A 224 -0.20 -11.13 -21.14
N GLY A 225 -1.50 -10.83 -21.20
CA GLY A 225 -2.57 -11.82 -21.15
C GLY A 225 -2.77 -12.41 -19.76
N PHE A 226 -2.52 -11.63 -18.70
CA PHE A 226 -2.76 -12.04 -17.32
C PHE A 226 -3.94 -11.27 -16.71
N LEU A 227 -5.13 -11.84 -16.83
CA LEU A 227 -6.41 -11.19 -16.50
C LEU A 227 -6.49 -10.62 -15.08
N PRO A 228 -6.08 -11.35 -14.02
CA PRO A 228 -6.16 -10.79 -12.67
C PRO A 228 -5.42 -9.47 -12.51
N ALA A 229 -4.19 -9.39 -13.01
CA ALA A 229 -3.40 -8.15 -12.93
C ALA A 229 -4.08 -7.01 -13.70
N THR A 230 -4.68 -7.28 -14.86
CA THR A 230 -5.43 -6.27 -15.62
C THR A 230 -6.62 -5.74 -14.81
N ILE A 231 -7.41 -6.62 -14.18
CA ILE A 231 -8.57 -6.21 -13.37
C ILE A 231 -8.12 -5.41 -12.15
N ILE A 232 -7.13 -5.90 -11.41
CA ILE A 232 -6.59 -5.22 -10.22
C ILE A 232 -6.04 -3.84 -10.60
N CYS A 233 -5.27 -3.76 -11.69
CA CYS A 233 -4.73 -2.49 -12.17
C CYS A 233 -5.83 -1.54 -12.62
N LEU A 234 -6.86 -2.01 -13.33
CA LEU A 234 -8.01 -1.20 -13.73
C LEU A 234 -8.71 -0.63 -12.49
N VAL A 235 -9.06 -1.46 -11.50
CA VAL A 235 -9.74 -1.01 -10.27
C VAL A 235 -8.90 0.01 -9.51
N MET A 236 -7.60 -0.23 -9.36
CA MET A 236 -6.67 0.72 -8.74
C MET A 236 -6.62 2.05 -9.49
N CYS A 237 -6.44 2.01 -10.82
CA CYS A 237 -6.38 3.18 -11.68
C CYS A 237 -7.66 4.03 -11.60
N LEU A 238 -8.82 3.39 -11.71
CA LEU A 238 -10.12 4.05 -11.59
C LEU A 238 -10.30 4.69 -10.20
N THR A 239 -9.83 4.03 -9.15
CA THR A 239 -9.87 4.57 -7.77
C THR A 239 -9.00 5.82 -7.65
N VAL A 240 -7.76 5.78 -8.15
CA VAL A 240 -6.87 6.95 -8.11
C VAL A 240 -7.44 8.11 -8.94
N MET A 241 -7.98 7.83 -10.13
CA MET A 241 -8.67 8.84 -10.96
C MET A 241 -9.83 9.49 -10.19
N TYR A 242 -10.71 8.68 -9.60
CA TYR A 242 -11.85 9.17 -8.83
C TYR A 242 -11.41 10.05 -7.65
N VAL A 243 -10.45 9.59 -6.85
CA VAL A 243 -9.93 10.36 -5.69
C VAL A 243 -9.17 11.61 -6.13
N SER A 244 -8.56 11.60 -7.33
CA SER A 244 -7.93 12.78 -7.94
C SER A 244 -8.92 13.80 -8.52
N SER A 245 -10.23 13.59 -8.34
CA SER A 245 -11.31 14.43 -8.88
C SER A 245 -11.45 14.39 -10.41
N ALA A 246 -11.07 13.28 -11.05
CA ALA A 246 -11.38 13.05 -12.45
C ALA A 246 -12.91 12.95 -12.66
N SER A 247 -13.41 13.57 -13.72
CA SER A 247 -14.85 13.55 -14.03
C SER A 247 -15.29 12.20 -14.59
N LEU A 248 -16.57 11.84 -14.41
CA LEU A 248 -17.12 10.58 -14.95
C LEU A 248 -16.93 10.45 -16.47
N ARG A 249 -16.93 11.55 -17.21
CA ARG A 249 -16.70 11.56 -18.68
C ARG A 249 -15.30 11.04 -19.06
N GLN A 250 -14.32 11.17 -18.16
CA GLN A 250 -12.94 10.69 -18.36
C GLN A 250 -12.78 9.24 -17.89
N ILE A 251 -13.56 8.83 -16.90
CA ILE A 251 -13.51 7.48 -16.29
C ILE A 251 -14.28 6.47 -17.16
N ILE A 252 -15.49 6.82 -17.63
CA ILE A 252 -16.39 5.92 -18.38
C ILE A 252 -15.70 5.26 -19.60
N PRO A 253 -14.95 5.97 -20.46
CA PRO A 253 -14.32 5.35 -21.62
C PRO A 253 -13.31 4.26 -21.24
N LEU A 254 -12.52 4.51 -20.19
CA LEU A 254 -11.53 3.55 -19.70
C LEU A 254 -12.22 2.32 -19.09
N THR A 255 -13.28 2.54 -18.32
CA THR A 255 -14.11 1.44 -17.78
C THR A 255 -14.74 0.63 -18.91
N ALA A 256 -15.32 1.28 -19.91
CA ALA A 256 -15.95 0.60 -21.04
C ALA A 256 -14.93 -0.23 -21.85
N ALA A 257 -13.76 0.34 -22.15
CA ALA A 257 -12.68 -0.38 -22.83
C ALA A 257 -12.19 -1.58 -22.00
N GLY A 258 -12.01 -1.39 -20.70
CA GLY A 258 -11.65 -2.48 -19.78
C GLY A 258 -12.69 -3.59 -19.74
N VAL A 259 -13.97 -3.26 -19.61
CA VAL A 259 -15.07 -4.25 -19.62
C VAL A 259 -15.13 -4.99 -20.94
N LEU A 260 -15.03 -4.30 -22.08
CA LEU A 260 -15.03 -4.94 -23.40
C LEU A 260 -13.86 -5.92 -23.56
N TYR A 261 -12.66 -5.53 -23.14
CA TYR A 261 -11.49 -6.41 -23.13
C TYR A 261 -11.72 -7.65 -22.26
N LEU A 262 -12.22 -7.46 -21.04
CA LEU A 262 -12.51 -8.56 -20.11
C LEU A 262 -13.59 -9.50 -20.65
N MET A 263 -14.65 -8.97 -21.27
CA MET A 263 -15.70 -9.79 -21.90
C MET A 263 -15.15 -10.63 -23.04
N PHE A 264 -14.28 -10.05 -23.88
CA PHE A 264 -13.64 -10.78 -24.97
C PHE A 264 -12.76 -11.93 -24.47
N GLU A 265 -11.94 -11.68 -23.46
CA GLU A 265 -11.05 -12.69 -22.88
C GLU A 265 -11.83 -13.79 -22.14
N LEU A 266 -12.86 -13.43 -21.37
CA LEU A 266 -13.74 -14.41 -20.73
C LEU A 266 -14.46 -15.28 -21.75
N PHE A 267 -14.92 -14.70 -22.86
CA PHE A 267 -15.51 -15.45 -23.97
C PHE A 267 -14.51 -16.41 -24.62
N SER A 268 -13.26 -15.99 -24.80
CA SER A 268 -12.16 -16.83 -25.29
C SER A 268 -11.90 -18.02 -24.35
N LEU A 269 -11.80 -17.78 -23.04
CA LEU A 269 -11.64 -18.82 -22.02
C LEU A 269 -12.80 -19.80 -21.98
N PHE A 270 -14.04 -19.31 -22.13
CA PHE A 270 -15.22 -20.14 -22.16
C PHE A 270 -15.22 -21.08 -23.37
N GLN A 271 -14.89 -20.56 -24.57
CA GLN A 271 -14.75 -21.39 -25.77
C GLN A 271 -13.63 -22.44 -25.65
N ALA A 272 -12.56 -22.12 -24.93
CA ALA A 272 -11.44 -23.05 -24.71
C ALA A 272 -11.75 -24.20 -23.72
N GLY A 273 -12.96 -24.25 -23.12
CA GLY A 273 -13.40 -25.35 -22.25
C GLY A 273 -12.80 -25.35 -20.84
N TRP A 274 -11.95 -24.37 -20.50
CA TRP A 274 -11.31 -24.24 -19.18
C TRP A 274 -12.32 -24.05 -18.04
N TYR A 275 -13.40 -23.32 -18.32
CA TYR A 275 -14.49 -23.06 -17.37
C TYR A 275 -15.20 -24.35 -16.96
N LEU A 276 -15.47 -25.26 -17.91
CA LEU A 276 -16.18 -26.52 -17.65
C LEU A 276 -15.35 -27.48 -16.79
N ARG A 277 -14.03 -27.52 -16.96
CA ARG A 277 -13.12 -28.36 -16.15
C ARG A 277 -13.11 -27.92 -14.69
N THR A 278 -12.99 -26.61 -14.46
CA THR A 278 -12.93 -26.02 -13.11
C THR A 278 -14.28 -26.07 -12.39
N VAL A 279 -15.40 -25.83 -13.10
CA VAL A 279 -16.75 -25.83 -12.51
C VAL A 279 -17.28 -27.25 -12.29
N HIS A 280 -16.99 -28.21 -13.15
CA HIS A 280 -17.44 -29.60 -12.97
C HIS A 280 -16.70 -30.30 -11.83
N GLU A 281 -15.42 -29.98 -11.62
CA GLU A 281 -14.62 -30.50 -10.50
C GLU A 281 -15.01 -29.89 -9.14
N PHE A 282 -15.73 -28.76 -9.09
CA PHE A 282 -16.02 -28.04 -7.85
C PHE A 282 -17.49 -27.70 -7.55
N SER A 283 -18.39 -27.63 -8.54
CA SER A 283 -19.83 -27.42 -8.26
C SER A 283 -20.46 -28.60 -7.49
N SER A 284 -19.94 -29.82 -7.67
CA SER A 284 -20.27 -30.99 -6.84
C SER A 284 -19.50 -31.01 -5.52
N ASN A 285 -18.30 -30.41 -5.47
CA ASN A 285 -17.37 -30.53 -4.34
C ASN A 285 -17.33 -29.31 -3.40
N GLY A 286 -17.97 -28.20 -3.72
CA GLY A 286 -18.04 -27.02 -2.83
C GLY A 286 -18.88 -27.26 -1.57
N PHE A 287 -19.81 -28.21 -1.61
CA PHE A 287 -20.58 -28.67 -0.43
C PHE A 287 -20.14 -30.03 0.11
N GLN A 288 -19.55 -30.90 -0.73
CA GLN A 288 -18.92 -32.16 -0.35
C GLN A 288 -17.49 -32.18 -0.85
N ILE A 289 -16.57 -31.61 -0.08
CA ILE A 289 -15.20 -31.44 -0.56
C ILE A 289 -14.47 -32.78 -0.51
N THR A 290 -14.40 -33.47 -1.64
CA THR A 290 -13.38 -34.49 -1.88
C THR A 290 -12.32 -33.87 -2.78
N PRO A 291 -11.09 -33.60 -2.30
CA PRO A 291 -10.00 -33.26 -3.19
C PRO A 291 -9.73 -34.52 -3.99
N LEU A 292 -10.21 -34.58 -5.24
CA LEU A 292 -9.52 -35.45 -6.18
C LEU A 292 -8.05 -35.02 -6.15
N PHE A 293 -7.14 -36.00 -6.14
CA PHE A 293 -5.69 -35.89 -6.03
C PHE A 293 -4.98 -34.98 -7.09
N ALA A 294 -5.70 -34.06 -7.75
CA ALA A 294 -5.28 -33.36 -8.95
C ALA A 294 -5.49 -31.84 -8.96
N ILE A 295 -5.92 -31.21 -7.86
CA ILE A 295 -5.95 -29.73 -7.83
C ILE A 295 -4.50 -29.24 -7.74
N SER A 296 -3.95 -28.87 -8.89
CA SER A 296 -2.65 -28.21 -8.94
C SER A 296 -2.76 -26.84 -8.26
N GLU A 297 -1.68 -26.39 -7.61
CA GLU A 297 -1.58 -25.01 -7.09
C GLU A 297 -2.52 -24.67 -5.92
N VAL A 298 -2.89 -25.65 -5.07
CA VAL A 298 -3.73 -25.42 -3.87
C VAL A 298 -3.15 -24.37 -2.92
N HIS A 299 -1.83 -24.34 -2.82
CA HIS A 299 -1.09 -23.45 -1.94
C HIS A 299 -1.05 -21.98 -2.44
N THR A 300 -1.39 -21.71 -3.69
CA THR A 300 -1.39 -20.34 -4.27
C THR A 300 -2.80 -19.85 -4.56
N ASP A 301 -3.55 -20.52 -5.42
CA ASP A 301 -4.81 -19.99 -5.97
C ASP A 301 -6.04 -20.40 -5.15
N TRP A 302 -5.95 -21.54 -4.44
CA TRP A 302 -7.10 -22.22 -3.82
C TRP A 302 -7.05 -22.25 -2.30
N MET A 303 -6.43 -21.22 -1.71
CA MET A 303 -6.20 -21.11 -0.28
C MET A 303 -7.49 -21.14 0.54
N LEU A 304 -8.51 -20.37 0.12
CA LEU A 304 -9.79 -20.30 0.83
C LEU A 304 -10.52 -21.65 0.76
N THR A 305 -10.52 -22.28 -0.41
CA THR A 305 -11.09 -23.61 -0.62
C THR A 305 -10.42 -24.64 0.28
N TYR A 306 -9.09 -24.64 0.40
CA TYR A 306 -8.36 -25.53 1.29
C TYR A 306 -8.68 -25.28 2.77
N ILE A 307 -8.83 -24.02 3.19
CA ILE A 307 -9.23 -23.67 4.56
C ILE A 307 -10.60 -24.26 4.88
N ILE A 308 -11.58 -24.06 3.99
CA ILE A 308 -12.94 -24.57 4.20
C ILE A 308 -12.94 -26.10 4.22
N TYR A 309 -12.13 -26.74 3.37
CA TYR A 309 -11.98 -28.19 3.35
C TYR A 309 -11.44 -28.75 4.66
N SER A 310 -10.31 -28.21 5.10
CA SER A 310 -9.53 -28.79 6.19
C SER A 310 -10.08 -28.41 7.57
N PHE A 311 -10.64 -27.20 7.69
CA PHE A 311 -11.04 -26.61 8.97
C PHE A 311 -12.53 -26.25 9.03
N GLY A 312 -13.28 -26.48 7.95
CA GLY A 312 -14.71 -26.20 7.86
C GLY A 312 -15.06 -24.73 7.52
N TRP A 313 -16.34 -24.52 7.25
CA TRP A 313 -16.89 -23.22 6.85
C TRP A 313 -16.66 -22.10 7.86
N LEU A 314 -16.68 -22.40 9.15
CA LEU A 314 -16.46 -21.41 10.20
C LEU A 314 -15.07 -20.78 10.08
N ALA A 315 -14.03 -21.59 9.85
CA ALA A 315 -12.67 -21.11 9.66
C ALA A 315 -12.54 -20.25 8.39
N GLY A 316 -13.17 -20.67 7.29
CA GLY A 316 -13.22 -19.88 6.06
C GLY A 316 -13.88 -18.51 6.25
N LEU A 317 -15.02 -18.46 6.97
CA LEU A 317 -15.70 -17.20 7.29
C LEU A 317 -14.87 -16.30 8.21
N MET A 318 -14.16 -16.86 9.19
CA MET A 318 -13.25 -16.11 10.05
C MET A 318 -12.08 -15.51 9.24
N ALA A 319 -11.48 -16.28 8.34
CA ALA A 319 -10.43 -15.80 7.44
C ALA A 319 -10.93 -14.61 6.60
N LEU A 320 -12.10 -14.73 5.97
CA LEU A 320 -12.72 -13.64 5.20
C LEU A 320 -13.02 -12.41 6.04
N MET A 321 -13.52 -12.60 7.26
CA MET A 321 -13.82 -11.51 8.19
C MET A 321 -12.56 -10.69 8.52
N LEU A 322 -11.40 -11.32 8.70
CA LEU A 322 -10.14 -10.62 8.92
C LEU A 322 -9.80 -9.67 7.75
N PHE A 323 -10.01 -10.10 6.51
CA PHE A 323 -9.79 -9.25 5.33
C PHE A 323 -10.78 -8.10 5.24
N VAL A 324 -12.06 -8.36 5.50
CA VAL A 324 -13.08 -7.30 5.48
C VAL A 324 -12.76 -6.22 6.51
N ILE A 325 -12.38 -6.63 7.72
CA ILE A 325 -11.94 -5.70 8.77
C ILE A 325 -10.68 -4.93 8.31
N PHE A 326 -9.73 -5.61 7.65
CA PHE A 326 -8.50 -4.98 7.16
C PHE A 326 -8.81 -3.91 6.12
N ILE A 327 -9.55 -4.25 5.08
CA ILE A 327 -9.93 -3.33 4.00
C ILE A 327 -10.71 -2.15 4.57
N TYR A 328 -11.70 -2.41 5.43
CA TYR A 328 -12.48 -1.37 6.09
C TYR A 328 -11.59 -0.39 6.85
N ARG A 329 -10.63 -0.89 7.65
CA ARG A 329 -9.72 -0.03 8.42
C ARG A 329 -8.83 0.84 7.54
N VAL A 330 -8.31 0.30 6.43
CA VAL A 330 -7.47 1.08 5.51
C VAL A 330 -8.29 2.21 4.87
N PHE A 331 -9.47 1.91 4.34
CA PHE A 331 -10.34 2.94 3.76
C PHE A 331 -10.79 3.98 4.79
N HIS A 332 -11.21 3.53 5.98
CA HIS A 332 -11.61 4.44 7.07
C HIS A 332 -10.47 5.36 7.51
N THR A 333 -9.25 4.84 7.55
CA THR A 333 -8.05 5.64 7.84
C THR A 333 -7.75 6.63 6.73
N ALA A 334 -7.87 6.23 5.46
CA ALA A 334 -7.57 7.09 4.32
C ALA A 334 -8.42 8.37 4.31
N LEU A 335 -9.67 8.28 4.77
CA LEU A 335 -10.57 9.43 4.91
C LEU A 335 -10.09 10.46 5.94
N ARG A 336 -9.24 10.07 6.89
CA ARG A 336 -8.69 10.92 7.96
C ARG A 336 -7.28 11.47 7.65
N VAL A 337 -6.75 11.20 6.46
CA VAL A 337 -5.46 11.73 6.03
C VAL A 337 -5.65 13.13 5.44
N ASN A 338 -4.91 14.11 5.97
CA ASN A 338 -5.01 15.50 5.54
C ASN A 338 -4.31 15.73 4.18
N MET A 339 -3.10 15.20 3.99
CA MET A 339 -2.35 15.33 2.73
C MET A 339 -3.03 14.61 1.56
N ALA A 340 -3.23 15.33 0.45
CA ALA A 340 -3.85 14.77 -0.76
C ALA A 340 -3.07 13.55 -1.30
N TYR A 341 -1.74 13.68 -1.39
CA TYR A 341 -0.88 12.58 -1.85
C TYR A 341 -1.03 11.32 -0.98
N GLY A 342 -0.95 11.47 0.35
CA GLY A 342 -1.07 10.33 1.28
C GLY A 342 -2.42 9.64 1.20
N LYS A 343 -3.50 10.41 1.07
CA LYS A 343 -4.87 9.89 0.88
C LYS A 343 -4.96 9.05 -0.40
N MET A 344 -4.45 9.55 -1.52
CA MET A 344 -4.48 8.87 -2.81
C MET A 344 -3.64 7.59 -2.83
N VAL A 345 -2.44 7.61 -2.23
CA VAL A 345 -1.61 6.40 -2.09
C VAL A 345 -2.35 5.35 -1.27
N MET A 346 -2.91 5.74 -0.12
CA MET A 346 -3.60 4.81 0.77
C MET A 346 -4.86 4.21 0.13
N THR A 347 -5.69 5.01 -0.54
CA THR A 347 -6.88 4.50 -1.25
C THR A 347 -6.52 3.63 -2.45
N GLY A 348 -5.46 3.98 -3.20
CA GLY A 348 -4.97 3.16 -4.31
C GLY A 348 -4.48 1.79 -3.85
N ILE A 349 -3.66 1.73 -2.79
CA ILE A 349 -3.21 0.46 -2.20
C ILE A 349 -4.41 -0.34 -1.64
N ALA A 350 -5.36 0.33 -0.98
CA ALA A 350 -6.58 -0.32 -0.47
C ALA A 350 -7.40 -0.96 -1.61
N ALA A 351 -7.52 -0.28 -2.75
CA ALA A 351 -8.19 -0.81 -3.93
C ALA A 351 -7.48 -2.04 -4.51
N VAL A 352 -6.14 -2.06 -4.50
CA VAL A 352 -5.37 -3.25 -4.90
C VAL A 352 -5.70 -4.44 -4.00
N PHE A 353 -5.64 -4.27 -2.67
CA PHE A 353 -5.98 -5.34 -1.72
C PHE A 353 -7.42 -5.82 -1.87
N ALA A 354 -8.38 -4.89 -2.02
CA ALA A 354 -9.79 -5.22 -2.19
C ALA A 354 -10.04 -6.00 -3.49
N ALA A 355 -9.46 -5.56 -4.61
CA ALA A 355 -9.57 -6.25 -5.88
C ALA A 355 -8.96 -7.67 -5.81
N LYS A 356 -7.75 -7.82 -5.26
CA LYS A 356 -7.12 -9.14 -5.06
C LYS A 356 -7.99 -10.07 -4.22
N CYS A 357 -8.50 -9.58 -3.09
CA CYS A 357 -9.35 -10.37 -2.20
C CYS A 357 -10.67 -10.80 -2.88
N LEU A 358 -11.36 -9.88 -3.57
CA LEU A 358 -12.61 -10.19 -4.26
C LEU A 358 -12.41 -11.19 -5.40
N LEU A 359 -11.36 -11.01 -6.21
CA LEU A 359 -11.03 -11.95 -7.28
C LEU A 359 -10.71 -13.33 -6.71
N SER A 360 -9.90 -13.41 -5.65
CA SER A 360 -9.56 -14.68 -5.00
C SER A 360 -10.82 -15.39 -4.49
N ILE A 361 -11.75 -14.67 -3.85
CA ILE A 361 -13.05 -15.22 -3.44
C ILE A 361 -13.82 -15.76 -4.65
N PHE A 362 -14.01 -14.96 -5.71
CA PHE A 362 -14.76 -15.40 -6.89
C PHE A 362 -14.12 -16.60 -7.58
N THR A 363 -12.80 -16.68 -7.60
CA THR A 363 -12.08 -17.84 -8.12
C THR A 363 -12.32 -19.06 -7.24
N ASN A 364 -12.15 -18.96 -5.92
CA ASN A 364 -12.33 -20.09 -4.99
C ASN A 364 -13.77 -20.65 -4.98
N PHE A 365 -14.79 -19.81 -5.22
CA PHE A 365 -16.18 -20.25 -5.36
C PHE A 365 -16.57 -20.70 -6.78
N GLY A 366 -15.63 -20.70 -7.74
CA GLY A 366 -15.89 -21.09 -9.13
C GLY A 366 -16.74 -20.10 -9.93
N LEU A 367 -17.01 -18.90 -9.38
CA LEU A 367 -17.80 -17.86 -10.04
C LEU A 367 -17.00 -17.19 -11.17
N LEU A 368 -15.71 -16.96 -10.94
CA LEU A 368 -14.79 -16.37 -11.90
C LEU A 368 -13.45 -17.11 -11.81
N PRO A 369 -13.29 -18.26 -12.50
CA PRO A 369 -12.11 -19.10 -12.38
C PRO A 369 -10.93 -18.47 -13.14
N LEU A 370 -10.23 -17.56 -12.46
CA LEU A 370 -9.02 -16.90 -12.95
C LEU A 370 -7.82 -17.50 -12.22
N PRO A 371 -6.93 -18.26 -12.88
CA PRO A 371 -5.73 -18.76 -12.24
C PRO A 371 -4.74 -17.62 -11.91
N GLY A 372 -3.89 -17.84 -10.92
CA GLY A 372 -2.83 -16.93 -10.48
C GLY A 372 -3.27 -15.84 -9.50
N VAL A 373 -4.44 -15.94 -8.86
CA VAL A 373 -4.91 -14.94 -7.90
C VAL A 373 -4.60 -15.35 -6.47
N SER A 374 -3.53 -14.76 -5.94
CA SER A 374 -3.14 -14.92 -4.54
C SER A 374 -4.09 -14.15 -3.60
N MET A 375 -4.62 -14.87 -2.61
CA MET A 375 -5.28 -14.26 -1.45
C MET A 375 -4.24 -13.50 -0.62
N PRO A 376 -4.43 -12.18 -0.38
CA PRO A 376 -3.37 -11.37 0.22
C PRO A 376 -2.94 -11.90 1.59
N PHE A 377 -1.69 -11.79 1.97
CA PHE A 377 -1.09 -12.27 3.23
C PHE A 377 -1.21 -13.75 3.54
N MET A 378 -1.94 -14.55 2.75
CA MET A 378 -2.24 -15.94 3.08
C MET A 378 -1.63 -16.92 2.08
N SER A 379 -1.79 -16.65 0.80
CA SER A 379 -1.36 -17.58 -0.25
C SER A 379 0.16 -17.67 -0.33
N TYR A 380 0.66 -18.80 -0.80
CA TYR A 380 2.09 -19.01 -1.02
C TYR A 380 2.62 -18.13 -2.14
N GLY A 381 3.87 -17.69 -1.99
CA GLY A 381 4.57 -16.84 -2.96
C GLY A 381 5.49 -15.85 -2.25
N GLY A 382 6.77 -15.85 -2.65
CA GLY A 382 7.77 -15.04 -1.98
C GLY A 382 7.58 -13.55 -2.26
N SER A 383 7.45 -13.18 -3.54
CA SER A 383 7.38 -11.78 -3.94
C SER A 383 6.12 -11.08 -3.43
N HIS A 384 4.94 -11.71 -3.48
CA HIS A 384 3.70 -11.02 -3.12
C HIS A 384 3.58 -10.81 -1.60
N ILE A 385 3.97 -11.78 -0.76
CA ILE A 385 3.99 -11.61 0.72
C ILE A 385 4.86 -10.41 1.11
N LEU A 386 6.07 -10.32 0.55
CA LEU A 386 6.99 -9.21 0.82
C LEU A 386 6.38 -7.86 0.44
N LEU A 387 5.77 -7.79 -0.75
CA LEU A 387 5.18 -6.55 -1.27
C LEU A 387 3.94 -6.12 -0.50
N GLU A 388 3.11 -7.06 -0.09
CA GLU A 388 1.90 -6.77 0.67
C GLU A 388 2.27 -6.26 2.07
N LEU A 389 3.26 -6.86 2.72
CA LEU A 389 3.80 -6.37 4.00
C LEU A 389 4.51 -5.01 3.84
N MET A 390 5.23 -4.79 2.74
CA MET A 390 5.78 -3.48 2.40
C MET A 390 4.68 -2.42 2.21
N ALA A 391 3.61 -2.77 1.52
CA ALA A 391 2.45 -1.90 1.30
C ALA A 391 1.75 -1.55 2.62
N VAL A 392 1.64 -2.51 3.55
CA VAL A 392 1.19 -2.23 4.93
C VAL A 392 2.15 -1.26 5.63
N GLY A 393 3.46 -1.45 5.49
CA GLY A 393 4.46 -0.52 6.03
C GLY A 393 4.25 0.92 5.51
N MET A 394 3.94 1.06 4.22
CA MET A 394 3.55 2.34 3.63
C MET A 394 2.25 2.91 4.21
N ILE A 395 1.21 2.09 4.38
CA ILE A 395 -0.06 2.50 5.02
C ILE A 395 0.21 3.02 6.44
N LEU A 396 1.02 2.30 7.24
CA LEU A 396 1.36 2.70 8.60
C LEU A 396 2.22 3.98 8.63
N SER A 397 3.12 4.15 7.65
CA SER A 397 3.90 5.38 7.47
C SER A 397 3.03 6.60 7.20
N ILE A 398 1.96 6.44 6.41
CA ILE A 398 0.96 7.49 6.15
C ILE A 398 0.10 7.72 7.40
N TYR A 399 -0.39 6.66 8.05
CA TYR A 399 -1.18 6.75 9.29
C TYR A 399 -0.46 7.58 10.37
N ARG A 400 0.84 7.33 10.54
CA ARG A 400 1.69 8.03 11.51
C ARG A 400 1.72 9.55 11.29
N ARG A 401 1.57 10.00 10.04
CA ARG A 401 1.66 11.41 9.63
C ARG A 401 0.33 11.98 9.16
N ARG A 402 -0.78 11.31 9.45
CA ARG A 402 -2.10 11.64 8.90
C ARG A 402 -2.59 13.05 9.24
N GLN A 403 -2.14 13.60 10.37
CA GLN A 403 -2.48 14.93 10.85
C GLN A 403 -1.61 16.05 10.24
N MET A 404 -0.46 15.72 9.64
CA MET A 404 0.39 16.72 8.99
C MET A 404 -0.33 17.23 7.73
N GLY A 405 -0.43 18.56 7.58
CA GLY A 405 -0.98 19.21 6.39
C GLY A 405 0.02 19.29 5.23
N ASP A 406 -0.42 19.75 4.06
CA ASP A 406 0.44 19.97 2.90
C ASP A 406 1.44 21.12 3.18
N VAL A 407 2.67 20.77 3.59
CA VAL A 407 3.77 21.70 3.87
C VAL A 407 4.04 22.64 2.69
N SER A 408 3.74 22.21 1.46
CA SER A 408 3.87 23.01 0.23
C SER A 408 2.99 24.26 0.17
N GLN A 409 1.98 24.42 1.04
CA GLN A 409 1.21 25.67 1.11
C GLN A 409 1.85 26.71 2.05
N GLN A 410 2.65 26.30 3.04
CA GLN A 410 3.32 27.25 3.95
C GLN A 410 4.57 27.87 3.33
N GLU A 411 5.34 27.12 2.52
CA GLU A 411 6.52 27.65 1.83
C GLU A 411 6.17 28.60 0.66
N ALA A 412 4.99 28.47 0.05
CA ALA A 412 4.56 29.32 -1.06
C ALA A 412 3.92 30.64 -0.60
N GLY A 413 3.36 30.69 0.61
CA GLY A 413 2.77 31.89 1.19
C GLY A 413 3.76 32.82 1.88
N SER A 414 4.98 32.35 2.18
CA SER A 414 6.05 33.17 2.75
C SER A 414 6.99 33.79 1.70
N ILE A 415 6.74 33.54 0.41
CA ILE A 415 7.54 34.06 -0.72
C ILE A 415 6.65 34.87 -1.70
N SER A 416 5.36 35.05 -1.42
CA SER A 416 4.43 35.85 -2.24
C SER A 416 4.23 37.26 -1.71
#